data_AF-A0A1D2RW32-F1
#
_entry.id   AF-A0A1D2RW32-F1
#
_cell.length_a   1.000
_cell.length_b   1.000
_cell.length_c   1.000
_cell.angle_alpha   90.00
_cell.angle_beta   90.00
_cell.angle_gamma   90.00
#
_symmetry.space_group_name_H-M   'P 1'
#
loop_
_entity.id
_entity.type
_entity.pdbx_description
1 polymer ?
#
loop_
_entity_poly.entity_id
_entity_poly.type
_entity_poly.pdbx_seq_one_letter_code
_entity_poly.pdbx_strand_id
1 'polypeptide(L)'
;MARSQTAPAGGRATERCAALLERHVGQHFNWLRQAAFAGEPEAMLRYALGEGFGMPGESHAYLRSPDFDTWRREAPAMLQTLFEAGYPEVLVFLMVSPDPLMGGQLHKLLPPDPVRERAYVELLAKLVDDGAEAASLAALLARPEDPAVRDQARALATQWHAAHFPIVRLPVRTGDDGHRLPMMHASGQACSQVAPGAAP
;
A
#
# COMPACT_ATOMS: atom_id res chain seq x y z
N MET A 1 9.78 -48.40 36.67
CA MET A 1 9.09 -47.82 35.49
C MET A 1 9.54 -46.37 35.33
N ALA A 2 10.55 -46.11 34.50
CA ALA A 2 11.07 -44.76 34.25
C ALA A 2 10.43 -44.23 32.96
N ARG A 3 9.66 -43.14 33.05
CA ARG A 3 9.13 -42.43 31.88
C ARG A 3 10.25 -41.59 31.28
N SER A 4 10.75 -42.00 30.11
CA SER A 4 11.62 -41.17 29.28
C SER A 4 10.82 -39.97 28.77
N GLN A 5 11.19 -38.77 29.23
CA GLN A 5 10.69 -37.52 28.66
C GLN A 5 11.36 -37.31 27.31
N THR A 6 10.60 -37.49 26.24
CA THR A 6 10.99 -37.08 24.89
C THR A 6 10.77 -35.57 24.79
N ALA A 7 11.85 -34.80 24.71
CA ALA A 7 11.79 -33.37 24.44
C ALA A 7 11.10 -33.11 23.08
N PRO A 8 10.25 -32.09 22.95
CA PRO A 8 9.55 -31.81 21.70
C PRO A 8 10.54 -31.36 20.62
N ALA A 9 10.35 -31.88 19.40
CA ALA A 9 11.17 -31.61 18.21
C ALA A 9 11.16 -30.14 17.70
N GLY A 10 10.59 -29.20 18.47
CA GLY A 10 10.41 -27.80 18.09
C GLY A 10 11.65 -26.90 18.24
N GLY A 11 12.72 -27.35 18.91
CA GLY A 11 13.92 -26.51 19.15
C GLY A 11 14.71 -26.17 17.88
N ARG A 12 14.98 -27.17 17.02
CA ARG A 12 15.88 -27.01 15.86
C ARG A 12 15.29 -26.20 14.70
N ALA A 13 13.96 -26.28 14.48
CA ALA A 13 13.31 -25.49 13.44
C ALA A 13 13.34 -23.99 13.80
N THR A 14 13.16 -23.68 15.07
CA THR A 14 13.17 -22.31 15.61
C THR A 14 14.58 -21.71 15.55
N GLU A 15 15.62 -22.47 15.89
CA GLU A 15 17.03 -22.05 15.75
C GLU A 15 17.43 -21.80 14.29
N ARG A 16 16.96 -22.64 13.36
CA ARG A 16 17.24 -22.47 11.92
C ARG A 16 16.55 -21.23 11.36
N CYS A 17 15.31 -20.97 11.75
CA CYS A 17 14.61 -19.74 11.36
C CYS A 17 15.30 -18.49 11.94
N ALA A 18 15.72 -18.53 13.20
CA ALA A 18 16.47 -17.44 13.82
C ALA A 18 17.79 -17.16 13.08
N ALA A 19 18.57 -18.19 12.76
CA ALA A 19 19.83 -18.05 12.02
C ALA A 19 19.64 -17.49 10.60
N LEU A 20 18.53 -17.82 9.93
CA LEU A 20 18.17 -17.22 8.64
C LEU A 20 17.79 -15.76 8.78
N LEU A 21 17.00 -15.41 9.79
CA LEU A 21 16.63 -14.02 10.08
C LEU A 21 17.89 -13.20 10.39
N GLU A 22 18.78 -13.67 11.26
CA GLU A 22 20.04 -12.98 11.58
C GLU A 22 20.92 -12.76 10.35
N ARG A 23 21.03 -13.77 9.46
CA ARG A 23 21.82 -13.67 8.24
C ARG A 23 21.28 -12.64 7.25
N HIS A 24 19.98 -12.37 7.29
CA HIS A 24 19.28 -11.57 6.28
C HIS A 24 18.54 -10.35 6.83
N VAL A 25 18.72 -10.01 8.10
CA VAL A 25 17.99 -8.94 8.80
C VAL A 25 18.11 -7.57 8.10
N GLY A 26 19.18 -7.35 7.32
CA GLY A 26 19.37 -6.13 6.51
C GLY A 26 19.06 -6.25 5.02
N GLN A 27 18.64 -7.42 4.52
CA GLN A 27 18.39 -7.63 3.08
C GLN A 27 16.94 -7.36 2.66
N HIS A 28 16.03 -7.22 3.62
CA HIS A 28 14.60 -7.05 3.36
C HIS A 28 14.31 -5.91 2.36
N PHE A 29 14.90 -4.73 2.57
CA PHE A 29 14.72 -3.59 1.66
C PHE A 29 15.20 -3.89 0.23
N ASN A 30 16.35 -4.55 0.09
CA ASN A 30 16.91 -4.91 -1.22
C ASN A 30 16.03 -5.91 -1.97
N TRP A 31 15.50 -6.92 -1.29
CA TRP A 31 14.59 -7.88 -1.91
C TRP A 31 13.25 -7.26 -2.27
N LEU A 32 12.70 -6.41 -1.41
CA LEU A 32 11.48 -5.66 -1.70
C LEU A 32 11.66 -4.76 -2.92
N ARG A 33 12.80 -4.05 -3.00
CA ARG A 33 13.18 -3.26 -4.18
C ARG A 33 13.27 -4.13 -5.43
N GLN A 34 13.95 -5.27 -5.37
CA GLN A 34 14.05 -6.18 -6.53
C GLN A 34 12.68 -6.67 -7.02
N ALA A 35 11.78 -7.05 -6.11
CA ALA A 35 10.44 -7.48 -6.47
C ALA A 35 9.62 -6.33 -7.08
N ALA A 36 9.73 -5.12 -6.52
CA ALA A 36 9.08 -3.91 -7.06
C ALA A 36 9.56 -3.62 -8.49
N PHE A 37 10.87 -3.64 -8.74
CA PHE A 37 11.43 -3.42 -10.08
C PHE A 37 11.18 -4.59 -11.05
N ALA A 38 10.83 -5.78 -10.55
CA ALA A 38 10.35 -6.88 -11.37
C ALA A 38 8.88 -6.68 -11.81
N GLY A 39 8.21 -5.63 -11.35
CA GLY A 39 6.85 -5.28 -11.73
C GLY A 39 5.76 -5.98 -10.91
N GLU A 40 6.10 -6.54 -9.75
CA GLU A 40 5.10 -7.12 -8.85
C GLU A 40 4.34 -5.98 -8.13
N PRO A 41 3.03 -5.80 -8.36
CA PRO A 41 2.30 -4.61 -7.93
C PRO A 41 2.26 -4.41 -6.40
N GLU A 42 2.12 -5.47 -5.62
CA GLU A 42 2.12 -5.38 -4.16
C GLU A 42 3.50 -4.92 -3.66
N ALA A 43 4.58 -5.51 -4.16
CA ALA A 43 5.94 -5.11 -3.84
C ALA A 43 6.22 -3.67 -4.28
N MET A 44 5.76 -3.26 -5.47
CA MET A 44 5.84 -1.87 -5.92
C MET A 44 5.17 -0.94 -4.92
N LEU A 45 3.95 -1.27 -4.48
CA LEU A 45 3.21 -0.45 -3.52
C LEU A 45 3.98 -0.39 -2.20
N ARG A 46 4.26 -1.53 -1.58
CA ARG A 46 4.94 -1.62 -0.28
C ARG A 46 6.32 -0.98 -0.28
N TYR A 47 7.08 -1.14 -1.37
CA TYR A 47 8.34 -0.43 -1.58
C TYR A 47 8.11 1.07 -1.61
N ALA A 48 7.16 1.54 -2.43
CA ALA A 48 6.88 2.97 -2.56
C ALA A 48 6.37 3.60 -1.26
N LEU A 49 5.63 2.85 -0.43
CA LEU A 49 5.23 3.26 0.92
C LEU A 49 6.40 3.35 1.90
N GLY A 50 7.57 2.80 1.54
CA GLY A 50 8.74 2.80 2.40
C GLY A 50 8.69 1.73 3.49
N GLU A 51 7.88 0.67 3.33
CA GLU A 51 7.77 -0.41 4.34
C GLU A 51 9.09 -1.12 4.65
N GLY A 52 10.07 -1.03 3.76
CA GLY A 52 11.41 -1.55 4.02
C GLY A 52 12.24 -0.69 4.98
N PHE A 53 11.76 0.48 5.40
CA PHE A 53 12.37 1.33 6.43
C PHE A 53 11.55 1.27 7.71
N GLY A 54 12.16 0.69 8.76
CA GLY A 54 11.83 0.87 10.18
C GLY A 54 10.35 0.80 10.59
N MET A 55 10.01 -0.13 11.49
CA MET A 55 8.74 -0.04 12.20
C MET A 55 8.70 1.17 13.15
N PRO A 56 7.51 1.70 13.49
CA PRO A 56 7.38 2.74 14.52
C PRO A 56 8.10 2.33 15.82
N GLY A 57 9.08 3.13 16.26
CA GLY A 57 9.89 2.87 17.46
C GLY A 57 11.37 2.61 17.21
N GLU A 58 11.79 2.42 15.95
CA GLU A 58 13.22 2.34 15.60
C GLU A 58 13.87 3.72 15.39
N SER A 59 15.20 3.74 15.45
CA SER A 59 16.01 4.93 15.20
C SER A 59 15.74 5.53 13.82
N HIS A 60 15.53 6.85 13.75
CA HIS A 60 15.45 7.62 12.48
C HIS A 60 16.79 7.69 11.72
N ALA A 61 17.75 6.82 12.02
CA ALA A 61 19.04 6.76 11.35
C ALA A 61 18.91 6.50 9.84
N TYR A 62 17.86 5.77 9.41
CA TYR A 62 17.60 5.50 8.00
C TYR A 62 17.39 6.77 7.18
N LEU A 63 16.93 7.89 7.76
CA LEU A 63 16.76 9.16 7.04
C LEU A 63 18.07 9.72 6.48
N ARG A 64 19.21 9.24 6.98
CA ARG A 64 20.55 9.63 6.53
C ARG A 64 21.22 8.56 5.65
N SER A 65 20.53 7.47 5.33
CA SER A 65 21.10 6.39 4.53
C SER A 65 21.00 6.70 3.03
N PRO A 66 21.97 6.23 2.21
CA PRO A 66 21.88 6.30 0.75
C PRO A 66 20.64 5.58 0.19
N ASP A 67 20.17 4.54 0.89
CA ASP A 67 18.99 3.76 0.51
C ASP A 67 17.72 4.61 0.60
N PHE A 68 17.59 5.45 1.65
CA PHE A 68 16.46 6.36 1.79
C PHE A 68 16.45 7.42 0.69
N ASP A 69 17.61 7.98 0.35
CA ASP A 69 17.73 8.91 -0.78
C ASP A 69 17.38 8.26 -2.12
N THR A 70 17.73 6.98 -2.29
CA THR A 70 17.37 6.20 -3.49
C THR A 70 15.88 5.97 -3.57
N TRP A 71 15.28 5.48 -2.49
CA TRP A 71 13.84 5.31 -2.38
C TRP A 71 13.07 6.61 -2.66
N ARG A 72 13.52 7.73 -2.09
CA ARG A 72 12.90 9.06 -2.27
C ARG A 72 12.81 9.48 -3.75
N ARG A 73 13.76 9.04 -4.58
CA ARG A 73 13.74 9.30 -6.03
C ARG A 73 12.86 8.32 -6.79
N GLU A 74 12.72 7.09 -6.31
CA GLU A 74 12.07 5.98 -7.01
C GLU A 74 10.56 5.88 -6.68
N ALA A 75 10.19 6.10 -5.42
CA ALA A 75 8.83 5.91 -4.92
C ALA A 75 7.75 6.74 -5.67
N PRO A 76 7.95 8.02 -6.01
CA PRO A 76 6.93 8.79 -6.74
C PRO A 76 6.54 8.17 -8.08
N ALA A 77 7.54 7.71 -8.84
CA ALA A 77 7.31 7.09 -10.15
C ALA A 77 6.59 5.74 -10.02
N MET A 78 6.89 4.96 -8.97
CA MET A 78 6.19 3.70 -8.71
C MET A 78 4.73 3.91 -8.31
N LEU A 79 4.43 4.89 -7.45
CA LEU A 79 3.05 5.26 -7.10
C LEU A 79 2.28 5.70 -8.36
N GLN A 80 2.90 6.53 -9.20
CA GLN A 80 2.31 6.96 -10.46
C GLN A 80 2.04 5.77 -11.40
N THR A 81 2.98 4.84 -11.50
CA THR A 81 2.83 3.63 -12.35
C THR A 81 1.64 2.77 -11.88
N LEU A 82 1.51 2.55 -10.56
CA LEU A 82 0.38 1.82 -9.99
C LEU A 82 -0.94 2.53 -10.21
N PHE A 83 -0.97 3.85 -10.07
CA PHE A 83 -2.14 4.67 -10.36
C PHE A 83 -2.58 4.54 -11.82
N GLU A 84 -1.64 4.66 -12.75
CA GLU A 84 -1.93 4.57 -14.19
C GLU A 84 -2.34 3.17 -14.62
N ALA A 85 -1.85 2.15 -13.93
CA ALA A 85 -2.25 0.76 -14.11
C ALA A 85 -3.61 0.41 -13.47
N GLY A 86 -4.26 1.37 -12.80
CA GLY A 86 -5.61 1.20 -12.28
C GLY A 86 -5.69 0.47 -10.94
N TYR A 87 -4.61 0.44 -10.16
CA TYR A 87 -4.62 -0.15 -8.80
C TYR A 87 -5.29 0.80 -7.81
N PRO A 88 -6.52 0.51 -7.33
CA PRO A 88 -7.28 1.46 -6.52
C PRO A 88 -6.67 1.74 -5.14
N GLU A 89 -5.90 0.80 -4.58
CA GLU A 89 -5.32 0.91 -3.24
C GLU A 89 -4.33 2.07 -3.15
N VAL A 90 -3.64 2.40 -4.25
CA VAL A 90 -2.71 3.54 -4.30
C VAL A 90 -3.42 4.86 -4.02
N LEU A 91 -4.72 4.99 -4.32
CA LEU A 91 -5.49 6.21 -4.09
C LEU A 91 -5.56 6.56 -2.62
N VAL A 92 -5.76 5.56 -1.75
CA VAL A 92 -5.81 5.77 -0.30
C VAL A 92 -4.51 6.37 0.19
N PHE A 93 -3.38 5.86 -0.27
CA PHE A 93 -2.05 6.35 0.11
C PHE A 93 -1.74 7.73 -0.47
N LEU A 94 -2.09 7.97 -1.74
CA LEU A 94 -1.92 9.28 -2.37
C LEU A 94 -2.77 10.35 -1.66
N MET A 95 -3.98 10.02 -1.22
CA MET A 95 -4.87 10.92 -0.48
C MET A 95 -4.34 11.30 0.90
N VAL A 96 -3.75 10.35 1.64
CA VAL A 96 -3.21 10.61 2.98
C VAL A 96 -1.78 11.15 2.95
N SER A 97 -1.06 11.02 1.83
CA SER A 97 0.33 11.48 1.71
C SER A 97 0.58 12.94 2.09
N PRO A 98 -0.32 13.93 1.85
CA PRO A 98 -0.07 15.30 2.28
C PRO A 98 -0.17 15.48 3.80
N ASP A 99 -0.80 14.55 4.52
CA ASP A 99 -1.00 14.62 5.97
C ASP A 99 0.29 14.27 6.73
N PRO A 100 0.76 15.10 7.67
CA PRO A 100 2.01 14.85 8.39
C PRO A 100 1.93 13.67 9.39
N LEU A 101 0.73 13.26 9.81
CA LEU A 101 0.53 12.16 10.75
C LEU A 101 0.21 10.86 10.02
N MET A 102 -0.62 10.93 8.98
CA MET A 102 -1.10 9.75 8.25
C MET A 102 -0.27 9.43 7.00
N GLY A 103 0.42 10.42 6.42
CA GLY A 103 1.22 10.25 5.21
C GLY A 103 2.54 9.51 5.44
N GLY A 104 2.98 9.34 6.69
CA GLY A 104 4.21 8.63 7.03
C GLY A 104 5.42 9.17 6.25
N GLN A 105 6.19 8.26 5.66
CA GLN A 105 7.36 8.59 4.85
C GLN A 105 6.99 9.30 3.55
N LEU A 106 5.76 9.15 3.03
CA LEU A 106 5.30 9.83 1.83
C LEU A 106 5.06 11.33 2.03
N HIS A 107 4.98 11.80 3.29
CA HIS A 107 4.76 13.20 3.57
C HIS A 107 5.86 14.07 2.96
N LYS A 108 5.45 15.07 2.16
CA LYS A 108 6.31 15.97 1.36
C LYS A 108 7.12 15.29 0.27
N LEU A 109 6.87 14.02 -0.03
CA LEU A 109 7.51 13.34 -1.14
C LEU A 109 6.95 13.83 -2.48
N LEU A 110 5.65 14.13 -2.52
CA LEU A 110 4.97 14.72 -3.66
C LEU A 110 4.80 16.23 -3.46
N PRO A 111 4.94 17.05 -4.53
CA PRO A 111 4.62 18.47 -4.46
C PRO A 111 3.15 18.67 -4.05
N PRO A 112 2.84 19.63 -3.16
CA PRO A 112 1.45 19.98 -2.85
C PRO A 112 0.71 20.41 -4.11
N ASP A 113 -0.46 19.83 -4.35
CA ASP A 113 -1.32 20.15 -5.48
C ASP A 113 -2.78 19.97 -5.04
N PRO A 114 -3.47 21.05 -4.62
CA PRO A 114 -4.80 20.94 -4.03
C PRO A 114 -5.83 20.37 -5.01
N VAL A 115 -5.65 20.58 -6.32
CA VAL A 115 -6.55 20.02 -7.35
C VAL A 115 -6.35 18.51 -7.45
N ARG A 116 -5.10 18.04 -7.50
CA ARG A 116 -4.76 16.61 -7.55
C ARG A 116 -5.16 15.87 -6.29
N GLU A 117 -4.85 16.44 -5.12
CA GLU A 117 -5.21 15.88 -3.82
C GLU A 117 -6.73 15.70 -3.71
N ARG A 118 -7.50 16.72 -4.10
CA ARG A 118 -8.96 16.62 -4.14
C ARG A 118 -9.46 15.64 -5.20
N ALA A 119 -8.80 15.57 -6.36
CA ALA A 119 -9.19 14.67 -7.43
C ALA A 119 -9.06 13.20 -7.03
N TYR A 120 -8.09 12.83 -6.17
CA TYR A 120 -8.02 11.47 -5.63
C TYR A 120 -9.23 11.12 -4.76
N VAL A 121 -9.70 12.06 -3.93
CA VAL A 121 -10.92 11.89 -3.12
C VAL A 121 -12.15 11.70 -4.00
N GLU A 122 -12.32 12.57 -5.00
CA GLU A 122 -13.44 12.48 -5.95
C GLU A 122 -13.37 11.18 -6.77
N LEU A 123 -12.17 10.76 -7.18
CA LEU A 123 -11.96 9.50 -7.89
C LEU A 123 -12.32 8.30 -7.02
N LEU A 124 -11.88 8.24 -5.77
CA LEU A 124 -12.22 7.17 -4.85
C LEU A 124 -13.75 7.06 -4.65
N ALA A 125 -14.42 8.20 -4.46
CA ALA A 125 -15.88 8.23 -4.35
C ALA A 125 -16.57 7.71 -5.63
N LYS A 126 -15.98 7.91 -6.82
CA LYS A 126 -16.50 7.38 -8.09
C LYS A 126 -16.26 5.88 -8.27
N LEU A 127 -15.29 5.30 -7.58
CA LEU A 127 -15.01 3.86 -7.63
C LEU A 127 -15.92 3.07 -6.70
N VAL A 128 -16.46 3.69 -5.65
CA VAL A 128 -17.43 3.09 -4.75
C VAL A 128 -18.77 2.91 -5.47
N ASP A 129 -19.29 1.68 -5.47
CA ASP A 129 -20.50 1.30 -6.24
C ASP A 129 -21.82 1.78 -5.59
N ASP A 130 -21.82 2.02 -4.27
CA ASP A 130 -22.98 2.52 -3.53
C ASP A 130 -22.95 4.05 -3.41
N GLY A 131 -23.93 4.72 -4.02
CA GLY A 131 -24.04 6.18 -4.01
C GLY A 131 -24.20 6.82 -2.63
N ALA A 132 -24.81 6.14 -1.66
CA ALA A 132 -24.96 6.66 -0.29
C ALA A 132 -23.63 6.60 0.48
N GLU A 133 -22.87 5.53 0.26
CA GLU A 133 -21.55 5.36 0.87
C GLU A 133 -20.50 6.25 0.21
N ALA A 134 -20.53 6.38 -1.12
CA ALA A 134 -19.73 7.34 -1.85
C ALA A 134 -19.96 8.77 -1.33
N ALA A 135 -21.21 9.16 -1.10
CA ALA A 135 -21.54 10.45 -0.51
C ALA A 135 -21.02 10.61 0.93
N SER A 136 -21.11 9.56 1.75
CA SER A 136 -20.61 9.55 3.12
C SER A 136 -19.08 9.68 3.16
N LEU A 137 -18.37 8.95 2.30
CA LEU A 137 -16.93 9.01 2.15
C LEU A 137 -16.47 10.39 1.67
N ALA A 138 -17.14 10.95 0.65
CA ALA A 138 -16.85 12.28 0.14
C ALA A 138 -17.08 13.36 1.21
N ALA A 139 -18.09 13.20 2.08
CA ALA A 139 -18.35 14.10 3.19
C ALA A 139 -17.31 13.97 4.31
N LEU A 140 -16.91 12.74 4.65
CA LEU A 140 -15.86 12.48 5.66
C LEU A 140 -14.52 13.10 5.26
N LEU A 141 -14.21 13.07 3.96
CA LEU A 141 -12.97 13.58 3.39
C LEU A 141 -13.11 15.02 2.86
N ALA A 142 -14.27 15.65 3.05
CA ALA A 142 -14.48 17.03 2.63
C ALA A 142 -13.60 17.98 3.44
N ARG A 143 -12.82 18.79 2.74
CA ARG A 143 -12.10 19.93 3.32
C ARG A 143 -12.74 21.23 2.83
N PRO A 144 -12.70 22.32 3.62
CA PRO A 144 -13.10 23.63 3.12
C PRO A 144 -12.17 24.04 1.96
N GLU A 145 -12.73 24.21 0.77
CA GLU A 145 -11.97 24.43 -0.47
C GLU A 145 -12.65 25.48 -1.35
N ASP A 146 -11.84 26.15 -2.17
CA ASP A 146 -12.32 27.05 -3.23
C ASP A 146 -13.22 26.27 -4.22
N PRO A 147 -14.42 26.78 -4.55
CA PRO A 147 -15.26 26.21 -5.61
C PRO A 147 -14.52 25.87 -6.90
N ALA A 148 -13.58 26.72 -7.34
CA ALA A 148 -12.81 26.49 -8.57
C ALA A 148 -11.90 25.25 -8.48
N VAL A 149 -11.30 25.00 -7.31
CA VAL A 149 -10.48 23.80 -7.06
C VAL A 149 -11.35 22.55 -7.13
N ARG A 150 -12.54 22.59 -6.54
CA ARG A 150 -13.48 21.45 -6.55
C ARG A 150 -13.94 21.09 -7.96
N ASP A 151 -14.26 22.09 -8.79
CA ASP A 151 -14.69 21.87 -10.17
C ASP A 151 -13.57 21.26 -11.03
N GLN A 152 -12.35 21.79 -10.90
CA GLN A 152 -11.17 21.24 -11.58
C GLN A 152 -10.86 19.81 -11.14
N ALA A 153 -10.91 19.56 -9.83
CA ALA A 153 -10.64 18.24 -9.26
C ALA A 153 -11.65 17.19 -9.74
N ARG A 154 -12.93 17.56 -9.83
CA ARG A 154 -13.99 16.68 -10.36
C ARG A 154 -13.80 16.35 -11.84
N ALA A 155 -13.43 17.35 -12.64
CA ALA A 155 -13.12 17.14 -14.05
C ALA A 155 -11.92 16.20 -14.20
N LEU A 156 -10.85 16.42 -13.43
CA LEU A 156 -9.65 15.58 -13.41
C LEU A 156 -9.95 14.14 -12.97
N ALA A 157 -10.69 13.96 -11.89
CA ALA A 157 -11.12 12.65 -11.41
C ALA A 157 -11.94 11.88 -12.45
N THR A 158 -12.79 12.59 -13.21
CA THR A 158 -13.56 11.98 -14.30
C THR A 158 -12.65 11.53 -15.45
N GLN A 159 -11.65 12.34 -15.81
CA GLN A 159 -10.67 11.97 -16.83
C GLN A 159 -9.86 10.75 -16.39
N TRP A 160 -9.35 10.73 -15.16
CA TRP A 160 -8.61 9.59 -14.63
C TRP A 160 -9.45 8.33 -14.49
N HIS A 161 -10.71 8.45 -14.07
CA HIS A 161 -11.63 7.30 -14.01
C HIS A 161 -11.76 6.64 -15.38
N ALA A 162 -11.99 7.45 -16.42
CA ALA A 162 -12.10 6.95 -17.79
C ALA A 162 -10.79 6.37 -18.34
N ALA A 163 -9.65 6.99 -18.02
CA ALA A 163 -8.35 6.61 -18.56
C ALA A 163 -7.74 5.37 -17.89
N HIS A 164 -7.86 5.26 -16.56
CA HIS A 164 -7.10 4.29 -15.77
C HIS A 164 -7.98 3.30 -14.98
N PHE A 165 -9.24 3.66 -14.70
CA PHE A 165 -10.14 2.85 -13.87
C PHE A 165 -11.49 2.53 -14.54
N PRO A 166 -11.56 2.27 -15.87
CA PRO A 166 -12.84 2.23 -16.59
C PRO A 166 -13.78 1.11 -16.12
N ILE A 167 -13.22 0.01 -15.61
CA ILE A 167 -13.95 -1.19 -15.16
C ILE A 167 -13.85 -1.44 -13.65
N VAL A 168 -13.10 -0.60 -12.91
CA VAL A 168 -12.88 -0.80 -11.48
C VAL A 168 -14.09 -0.32 -10.70
N ARG A 169 -14.62 -1.22 -9.88
CA ARG A 169 -15.64 -0.95 -8.87
C ARG A 169 -15.17 -1.55 -7.56
N LEU A 170 -15.16 -0.72 -6.51
CA LEU A 170 -14.78 -1.14 -5.18
C LEU A 170 -16.03 -1.60 -4.45
N PRO A 171 -16.14 -2.90 -4.13
CA PRO A 171 -17.20 -3.35 -3.24
C PRO A 171 -16.94 -2.75 -1.87
N VAL A 172 -17.94 -2.11 -1.29
CA VAL A 172 -17.85 -1.72 0.11
C VAL A 172 -18.12 -2.96 0.95
N ARG A 173 -17.05 -3.53 1.50
CA ARG A 173 -17.20 -4.55 2.54
C ARG A 173 -17.44 -3.82 3.86
N THR A 174 -18.66 -3.92 4.36
CA THR A 174 -18.91 -3.81 5.80
C THR A 174 -18.31 -5.07 6.44
N GLY A 175 -17.02 -5.05 6.76
CA GLY A 175 -16.48 -6.04 7.69
C GLY A 175 -17.14 -5.84 9.06
N ASP A 176 -17.34 -6.92 9.81
CA ASP A 176 -17.82 -6.89 11.22
C ASP A 176 -16.93 -6.00 12.12
N ASP A 177 -15.74 -5.62 11.63
CA ASP A 177 -14.73 -4.81 12.31
C ASP A 177 -14.90 -3.29 12.10
N GLY A 178 -15.90 -2.84 11.32
CA GLY A 178 -16.25 -1.42 11.17
C GLY A 178 -15.28 -0.56 10.34
N HIS A 179 -14.20 -1.13 9.82
CA HIS A 179 -13.26 -0.43 8.93
C HIS A 179 -13.78 -0.41 7.48
N ARG A 180 -13.93 0.81 6.93
CA ARG A 180 -14.61 1.09 5.65
C ARG A 180 -13.69 1.37 4.46
N LEU A 181 -12.39 1.13 4.59
CA LEU A 181 -11.44 1.41 3.52
C LEU A 181 -11.13 0.15 2.71
N PRO A 182 -10.97 0.26 1.38
CA PRO A 182 -10.52 -0.83 0.52
C PRO A 182 -9.09 -1.18 0.92
N MET A 183 -8.95 -2.15 1.81
CA MET A 183 -7.66 -2.77 2.09
C MET A 183 -7.37 -3.71 0.93
N MET A 184 -6.09 -3.79 0.52
CA MET A 184 -5.61 -4.92 -0.26
C MET A 184 -6.20 -6.17 0.39
N HIS A 185 -7.06 -6.89 -0.33
CA HIS A 185 -7.07 -8.31 -0.08
C HIS A 185 -5.66 -8.72 -0.40
N ALA A 186 -4.87 -9.01 0.63
CA ALA A 186 -3.81 -9.99 0.49
C ALA A 186 -4.48 -11.32 0.10
N SER A 187 -5.09 -11.38 -1.09
CA SER A 187 -5.15 -12.60 -1.85
C SER A 187 -3.70 -12.87 -2.23
N GLY A 188 -2.86 -13.28 -1.29
CA GLY A 188 -2.86 -14.66 -0.84
C GLY A 188 -2.98 -15.76 -1.90
N GLN A 189 -3.37 -15.46 -3.15
CA GLN A 189 -2.82 -16.10 -4.33
C GLN A 189 -1.35 -15.67 -4.50
N ALA A 190 -0.59 -15.76 -3.40
CA ALA A 190 0.81 -16.05 -3.45
C ALA A 190 1.01 -17.23 -4.40
N CYS A 191 2.21 -17.33 -4.95
CA CYS A 191 2.68 -18.37 -5.86
C CYS A 191 2.63 -19.82 -5.28
N SER A 192 1.75 -20.12 -4.32
CA SER A 192 1.63 -21.39 -3.60
C SER A 192 0.35 -22.18 -3.89
N GLN A 193 -0.55 -21.71 -4.76
CA GLN A 193 -1.53 -22.64 -5.33
C GLN A 193 -0.83 -23.46 -6.41
N VAL A 194 -0.36 -24.66 -6.03
CA VAL A 194 -0.03 -25.72 -6.98
C VAL A 194 -1.28 -25.92 -7.84
N ALA A 195 -1.16 -25.71 -9.14
CA ALA A 195 -2.23 -26.01 -10.07
C ALA A 195 -2.71 -27.45 -9.81
N PRO A 196 -4.02 -27.70 -9.65
CA PRO A 196 -4.53 -29.05 -9.46
C PRO A 196 -4.15 -29.88 -10.69
N GLY A 197 -3.21 -30.81 -10.51
CA GLY A 197 -2.71 -31.68 -11.58
C GLY A 197 -1.20 -31.86 -11.67
N ALA A 198 -0.39 -31.06 -10.96
CA ALA A 198 1.06 -31.30 -10.89
C ALA A 198 1.40 -32.16 -9.66
N ALA A 199 1.42 -33.48 -9.85
CA ALA A 199 2.01 -34.43 -8.90
C ALA A 199 3.56 -34.37 -8.99
N PRO A 200 4.29 -34.75 -7.92
CA PRO A 200 5.75 -34.62 -7.82
C PRO A 200 6.52 -35.47 -8.83
#